data_AF-A0A183GJR5-F1
#
_entry.id   AF-A0A183GJR5-F1
#
_cell.length_a   1.000
_cell.length_b   1.000
_cell.length_c   1.000
_cell.angle_alpha   90.00
_cell.angle_beta   90.00
_cell.angle_gamma   90.00
#
_symmetry.space_group_name_H-M   'P 1'
#
loop_
_entity.id
_entity.type
_entity.pdbx_description
1 polymer ?
#
loop_
_entity_poly.entity_id
_entity_poly.type
_entity_poly.pdbx_seq_one_letter_code
_entity_poly.pdbx_strand_id
1 'polypeptide(L)'
;LPDCSKYATTMCNNTAYRHLMSENCAKTCNLCEDVGCLDSTARSALLNCPAWDRVGFCDSSYYTDEQKKSFCASTCKLCEK
;
A
#
# COMPACT_ATOMS: atom_id res chain seq x y z
N LEU A 1 2.73 -15.66 -4.46
CA LEU A 1 1.66 -16.35 -5.22
C LEU A 1 2.28 -17.01 -6.46
N PRO A 2 2.07 -18.30 -6.75
CA PRO A 2 2.72 -18.97 -7.87
C PRO A 2 2.16 -18.62 -9.28
N ASP A 3 0.93 -18.08 -9.39
CA ASP A 3 0.27 -17.84 -10.69
C ASP A 3 -0.09 -16.36 -10.97
N CYS A 4 0.88 -15.44 -10.90
CA CYS A 4 0.62 -14.01 -11.13
C CYS A 4 -0.07 -13.73 -12.47
N SER A 5 0.27 -14.45 -13.55
CA SER A 5 -0.34 -14.28 -14.88
C SER A 5 -1.84 -14.58 -14.92
N LYS A 6 -2.32 -15.51 -14.08
CA LYS A 6 -3.74 -15.89 -14.02
C LYS A 6 -4.59 -14.84 -13.29
N TYR A 7 -3.98 -14.17 -12.31
CA TYR A 7 -4.63 -13.15 -11.49
C TYR A 7 -4.42 -11.73 -12.03
N ALA A 8 -3.66 -11.59 -13.12
CA ALA A 8 -3.27 -10.31 -13.70
C ALA A 8 -4.48 -9.43 -14.05
N THR A 9 -5.52 -10.02 -14.64
CA THR A 9 -6.70 -9.30 -15.12
C THR A 9 -7.68 -8.93 -14.01
N THR A 10 -7.83 -9.78 -12.99
CA THR A 10 -8.87 -9.60 -11.96
C THR A 10 -8.35 -9.01 -10.66
N MET A 11 -7.07 -9.24 -10.33
CA MET A 11 -6.52 -8.89 -9.01
C MET A 11 -5.57 -7.70 -9.04
N CYS A 12 -4.84 -7.45 -10.14
CA CYS A 12 -4.01 -6.24 -10.25
C CYS A 12 -4.84 -4.95 -10.20
N ASN A 13 -6.05 -4.97 -10.80
CA ASN A 13 -6.96 -3.84 -10.83
C ASN A 13 -7.84 -3.71 -9.57
N ASN A 14 -7.81 -4.71 -8.69
CA ASN A 14 -8.62 -4.70 -7.49
C ASN A 14 -7.81 -4.06 -6.35
N THR A 15 -8.30 -2.92 -5.85
CA THR A 15 -7.69 -2.19 -4.74
C THR A 15 -7.50 -3.03 -3.48
N ALA A 16 -8.39 -3.99 -3.20
CA ALA A 16 -8.26 -4.89 -2.06
C ALA A 16 -7.06 -5.84 -2.19
N TYR A 17 -6.70 -6.24 -3.40
CA TYR A 17 -5.59 -7.16 -3.68
C TYR A 17 -4.33 -6.45 -4.19
N ARG A 18 -4.39 -5.14 -4.42
CA ARG A 18 -3.28 -4.35 -4.99
C ARG A 18 -1.99 -4.49 -4.17
N HIS A 19 -2.08 -4.56 -2.84
CA HIS A 19 -0.92 -4.81 -1.96
C HIS A 19 -0.32 -6.19 -2.15
N LEU A 20 -1.17 -7.23 -2.12
CA LEU A 20 -0.73 -8.61 -2.34
C LEU A 20 -0.08 -8.74 -3.73
N MET A 21 -0.66 -8.07 -4.73
CA MET A 21 -0.19 -8.05 -6.10
C MET A 21 1.09 -7.25 -6.28
N SER A 22 1.29 -6.11 -5.61
CA SER A 22 2.57 -5.40 -5.66
C SER A 22 3.67 -6.21 -5.00
N GLU A 23 3.44 -6.83 -3.85
CA GLU A 23 4.48 -7.62 -3.16
C GLU A 23 4.86 -8.90 -3.91
N ASN A 24 3.87 -9.63 -4.44
CA ASN A 24 4.09 -10.97 -5.01
C ASN A 24 4.17 -10.98 -6.54
N CYS A 25 3.55 -10.00 -7.19
CA CYS A 25 3.28 -10.01 -8.62
C CYS A 25 3.56 -8.64 -9.28
N ALA A 26 4.40 -7.81 -8.66
CA ALA A 26 4.67 -6.44 -9.10
C ALA A 26 5.01 -6.35 -10.60
N LYS A 27 5.88 -7.23 -11.09
CA LYS A 27 6.27 -7.28 -12.51
C LYS A 27 5.09 -7.59 -13.43
N THR A 28 4.20 -8.48 -13.03
CA THR A 28 3.05 -8.91 -13.85
C THR A 28 1.94 -7.87 -13.86
N CYS A 29 1.77 -7.16 -12.74
CA CYS A 29 0.79 -6.10 -12.60
C CYS A 29 1.30 -4.71 -13.01
N ASN A 30 2.56 -4.58 -13.44
CA ASN A 30 3.26 -3.30 -13.61
C ASN A 30 3.20 -2.40 -12.36
N LEU A 31 3.27 -3.02 -11.18
CA LEU A 31 3.22 -2.38 -9.86
C LEU A 31 4.62 -2.36 -9.19
N CYS A 32 5.71 -2.52 -9.93
CA CYS A 32 7.07 -2.50 -9.37
C CYS A 32 7.37 -1.20 -8.62
N GLU A 33 6.83 -0.07 -9.09
CA GLU A 33 6.97 1.24 -8.46
C GLU A 33 6.02 1.42 -7.26
N ASP A 34 4.97 0.61 -7.16
CA ASP A 34 4.03 0.63 -6.04
C ASP A 34 4.52 -0.23 -4.84
N VAL A 35 5.61 -0.99 -4.99
CA VAL A 35 6.15 -1.84 -3.91
C VAL A 35 6.70 -0.94 -2.80
N GLY A 36 6.03 -0.93 -1.65
CA GLY A 36 6.36 -0.05 -0.53
C GLY A 36 5.68 1.33 -0.58
N CYS A 37 4.81 1.55 -1.57
CA CYS A 37 4.01 2.78 -1.70
C CYS A 37 2.52 2.60 -1.49
N LEU A 38 2.11 1.41 -1.07
CA LEU A 38 0.74 1.13 -0.70
C LEU A 38 0.56 1.27 0.80
N ASP A 39 -0.62 1.73 1.19
CA ASP A 39 -1.05 1.64 2.57
C ASP A 39 -1.04 0.16 2.99
N SER A 40 -0.43 -0.10 4.15
CA SER A 40 -0.24 -1.44 4.69
C SER A 40 -1.58 -1.98 5.22
N THR A 41 -2.49 -2.35 4.33
CA THR A 41 -3.71 -3.11 4.68
C THR A 41 -3.36 -4.48 5.27
N ALA A 42 -2.14 -4.97 5.00
CA ALA A 42 -1.64 -6.24 5.49
C ALA A 42 -1.19 -6.23 6.95
N ARG A 43 -0.84 -5.07 7.52
CA ARG A 43 -0.26 -5.03 8.88
C ARG A 43 -1.33 -5.02 9.98
N SER A 44 -2.53 -4.49 9.69
CA SER A 44 -3.74 -4.85 10.43
C SER A 44 -5.00 -4.44 9.64
N ALA A 45 -6.05 -5.25 9.71
CA ALA A 45 -7.38 -4.88 9.22
C ALA A 45 -8.00 -3.67 9.97
N LEU A 46 -7.33 -3.18 11.03
CA LEU A 46 -7.71 -2.00 11.81
C LEU A 46 -7.04 -0.72 11.31
N LEU A 47 -6.04 -0.83 10.43
CA LEU A 47 -5.30 0.32 9.93
C LEU A 47 -6.13 1.01 8.84
N ASN A 48 -6.97 1.95 9.27
CA ASN A 48 -7.79 2.77 8.39
C ASN A 48 -7.05 4.08 8.09
N CYS A 49 -6.17 4.04 7.09
CA CYS A 49 -5.37 5.20 6.69
C CYS A 49 -6.20 6.46 6.40
N PRO A 50 -7.36 6.40 5.71
CA PRO A 50 -8.25 7.56 5.58
C PRO A 50 -8.75 8.14 6.91
N ALA A 51 -9.05 7.30 7.91
CA ALA A 51 -9.45 7.78 9.23
C ALA A 51 -8.27 8.36 10.03
N TRP A 52 -7.09 7.75 9.90
CA TRP A 52 -5.86 8.18 10.57
C TRP A 52 -5.35 9.52 10.02
N ASP A 53 -5.42 9.71 8.71
CA ASP A 53 -5.11 10.99 8.05
C ASP A 53 -6.01 12.12 8.57
N ARG A 54 -7.32 11.86 8.70
CA ARG A 54 -8.28 12.84 9.26
C ARG A 54 -7.97 13.28 10.69
N VAL A 55 -7.33 12.44 11.49
CA VAL A 55 -6.91 12.78 12.87
C VAL A 55 -5.46 13.26 12.94
N GLY A 56 -4.81 13.50 11.80
CA GLY A 56 -3.48 14.09 11.71
C GLY A 56 -2.32 13.11 11.81
N PHE A 57 -2.51 11.83 11.49
CA PHE A 57 -1.44 10.84 11.51
C PHE A 57 -0.24 11.23 10.64
N CYS A 58 -0.50 11.70 9.41
CA CYS A 58 0.55 12.05 8.45
C CYS A 58 1.36 13.29 8.88
N ASP A 59 0.73 14.21 9.62
CA ASP A 59 1.37 15.43 10.15
C ASP A 59 1.92 15.26 11.58
N SER A 60 1.66 14.12 12.21
CA SER A 60 2.08 13.87 13.58
C SER A 60 3.60 13.87 13.73
N SER A 61 4.11 14.55 14.76
CA SER A 61 5.52 14.52 15.15
C SER A 61 5.88 13.30 16.00
N TYR A 62 4.88 12.53 16.45
CA TYR A 62 5.10 11.29 17.21
C TYR A 62 5.61 10.14 16.35
N TYR A 63 5.30 10.16 15.04
CA TYR A 63 5.70 9.12 14.10
C TYR A 63 6.77 9.64 13.16
N THR A 64 7.80 8.81 12.89
CA THR A 64 8.79 9.12 11.85
C THR A 64 8.20 8.96 10.46
N ASP A 65 8.83 9.57 9.45
CA ASP A 65 8.38 9.42 8.08
C ASP A 65 8.49 7.97 7.59
N GLU A 66 9.47 7.19 8.08
CA GLU A 66 9.53 5.75 7.77
C GLU A 66 8.34 5.00 8.38
N GLN A 67 7.92 5.35 9.60
CA GLN A 67 6.74 4.75 10.23
C GLN A 67 5.49 5.12 9.45
N LYS A 68 5.30 6.40 9.14
CA LYS A 68 4.17 6.88 8.32
C LYS A 68 4.13 6.19 6.96
N LYS A 69 5.29 6.04 6.31
CA LYS A 69 5.43 5.31 5.05
C LYS A 69 5.09 3.83 5.21
N SER A 70 5.55 3.21 6.30
CA SER A 70 5.27 1.81 6.58
C SER A 70 3.80 1.53 6.93
N PHE A 71 3.04 2.52 7.39
CA PHE A 71 1.62 2.36 7.71
C PHE A 71 0.73 2.81 6.55
N CYS A 72 0.88 4.07 6.13
CA CYS A 72 -0.03 4.75 5.21
C CYS A 72 0.76 5.53 4.13
N ALA A 73 1.72 4.88 3.49
CA ALA A 73 2.59 5.46 2.46
C ALA A 73 1.84 6.28 1.40
N SER A 74 0.80 5.68 0.80
CA SER A 74 0.01 6.34 -0.24
C SER A 74 -0.85 7.46 0.31
N THR A 75 -1.50 7.25 1.46
CA THR A 75 -2.35 8.28 2.08
C THR A 75 -1.53 9.49 2.55
N CYS A 76 -0.37 9.26 3.18
CA CYS A 76 0.53 10.32 3.62
C CYS A 76 1.39 10.92 2.49
N LYS A 77 1.21 10.45 1.24
CA LYS A 77 1.96 10.93 0.07
C LYS A 77 3.48 10.87 0.24
N LEU A 78 3.98 9.89 1.00
CA LEU A 78 5.41 9.69 1.27
C LEU A 78 6.11 8.85 0.19
N CYS A 79 5.60 8.99 -1.02
CA CYS A 79 5.79 8.13 -2.16
C CYS A 79 5.79 8.97 -3.41
N GLU A 80 6.95 9.09 -4.04
CA GLU A 80 7.06 9.62 -5.39
C GLU A 80 6.85 8.45 -6.36
N LYS A 81 5.92 8.63 -7.29
CA LYS A 81 5.78 7.77 -8.47
C LYS A 81 6.90 8.08 -9.44
#